data_AF-A0A5A7QKE6-F1
#
_entry.id   AF-A0A5A7QKE6-F1
#
_cell.length_a   1.000
_cell.length_b   1.000
_cell.length_c   1.000
_cell.angle_alpha   90.00
_cell.angle_beta   90.00
_cell.angle_gamma   90.00
#
_symmetry.space_group_name_H-M   'P 1'
#
loop_
_entity.id
_entity.type
_entity.pdbx_description
1 polymer ?
#
loop_
_entity_poly.entity_id
_entity_poly.type
_entity_poly.pdbx_seq_one_letter_code
_entity_poly.pdbx_strand_id
1 'polypeptide(L)'
;GVKVIYRTKEVEEQQAKSRAWNESWLSIFFYKPCNYELFVRQNLNMEMAIVMAREAGVEWILHLDTDELMHPAGAREYSLRQLLSEMPENVDTVVFPSYESSVERDDIQDPFAEVSMFKKNYDHLTKATYYGMYEDSVRGNPNYFMTYANGKSAARIQDHLRPNGAHRWRNYMKTPTERKVEEGAVLHYTYAKFSDMTSRRDRCGCKPTKKDVKRCFMLEFDRDAFIIASTATEEEMLNW
;
A
#
# COMPACT_ATOMS: atom_id res chain seq x y z
N GLY A 1 8.04 14.31 16.49
CA GLY A 1 7.97 13.05 17.24
C GLY A 1 6.73 12.29 16.82
N VAL A 2 6.81 10.96 16.69
CA VAL A 2 5.66 10.11 16.32
C VAL A 2 4.79 9.89 17.55
N LYS A 3 3.48 10.15 17.45
CA LYS A 3 2.50 9.81 18.50
C LYS A 3 1.98 8.40 18.23
N VAL A 4 2.29 7.46 19.12
CA VAL A 4 1.76 6.10 19.07
C VAL A 4 0.42 6.05 19.82
N ILE A 5 -0.60 5.47 19.18
CA ILE A 5 -1.91 5.23 19.81
C ILE A 5 -1.99 3.74 20.16
N TYR A 6 -2.09 3.44 21.45
CA TYR A 6 -2.22 2.07 21.92
C TYR A 6 -3.67 1.59 21.83
N ARG A 7 -3.84 0.28 21.60
CA ARG A 7 -5.15 -0.37 21.52
C ARG A 7 -5.72 -0.55 22.94
N THR A 8 -6.39 0.49 23.45
CA THR A 8 -7.09 0.44 24.75
C THR A 8 -8.52 -0.04 24.57
N LYS A 9 -9.15 -0.45 25.68
CA LYS A 9 -10.56 -0.85 25.69
C LYS A 9 -11.48 0.27 25.21
N GLU A 10 -11.19 1.54 25.54
CA GLU A 10 -11.99 2.67 25.04
C GLU A 10 -11.89 2.81 23.52
N VAL A 11 -10.69 2.63 22.95
CA VAL A 11 -10.47 2.69 21.49
C VAL A 11 -11.25 1.56 20.80
N GLU A 12 -11.27 0.36 21.38
CA GLU A 12 -12.05 -0.76 20.84
C GLU A 12 -13.57 -0.51 20.90
N GLU A 13 -14.08 0.05 22.00
CA GLU A 13 -15.50 0.40 22.13
C GLU A 13 -15.92 1.52 21.18
N GLN A 14 -15.07 2.52 20.97
CA GLN A 14 -15.28 3.56 19.96
C GLN A 14 -15.23 2.98 18.54
N GLN A 15 -14.26 2.09 18.28
CA GLN A 15 -14.14 1.40 17.01
C GLN A 15 -15.40 0.59 16.71
N ALA A 16 -15.92 -0.20 17.67
CA ALA A 16 -17.14 -0.99 17.50
C ALA A 16 -18.39 -0.13 17.18
N LYS A 17 -18.41 1.13 17.66
CA LYS A 17 -19.48 2.11 17.36
C LYS A 17 -19.19 2.93 16.10
N SER A 18 -18.00 2.80 15.51
CA SER A 18 -17.61 3.58 14.34
C SER A 18 -18.46 3.20 13.13
N ARG A 19 -18.75 4.21 12.29
CA ARG A 19 -19.49 4.04 11.03
C ARG A 19 -18.94 2.88 10.19
N ALA A 20 -17.63 2.67 10.21
CA ALA A 20 -16.94 1.66 9.44
C ALA A 20 -17.45 0.22 9.68
N TRP A 21 -17.95 -0.12 10.87
CA TRP A 21 -18.58 -1.43 11.11
C TRP A 21 -19.92 -1.62 10.41
N ASN A 22 -20.58 -0.52 10.05
CA ASN A 22 -21.85 -0.52 9.31
C ASN A 22 -21.65 -0.37 7.79
N GLU A 23 -20.39 -0.30 7.32
CA GLU A 23 -20.08 -0.17 5.90
C GLU A 23 -20.19 -1.53 5.19
N SER A 24 -21.18 -1.66 4.30
CA SER A 24 -21.44 -2.89 3.56
C SER A 24 -20.27 -3.35 2.67
N TRP A 25 -19.43 -2.43 2.20
CA TRP A 25 -18.26 -2.75 1.38
C TRP A 25 -17.09 -3.32 2.20
N LEU A 26 -17.03 -3.04 3.51
CA LEU A 26 -15.96 -3.52 4.40
C LEU A 26 -16.38 -4.78 5.16
N SER A 27 -17.67 -4.92 5.46
CA SER A 27 -18.20 -5.97 6.32
C SER A 27 -17.95 -7.40 5.84
N ILE A 28 -17.87 -7.60 4.52
CA ILE A 28 -17.55 -8.91 3.91
C ILE A 28 -16.13 -9.42 4.27
N PHE A 29 -15.28 -8.56 4.82
CA PHE A 29 -13.90 -8.88 5.19
C PHE A 29 -13.67 -9.07 6.69
N PHE A 30 -14.61 -8.68 7.56
CA PHE A 30 -14.40 -8.66 9.03
C PHE A 30 -14.01 -10.00 9.65
N TYR A 31 -14.49 -11.10 9.08
CA TYR A 31 -14.22 -12.44 9.60
C TYR A 31 -13.20 -13.21 8.78
N LYS A 32 -12.54 -12.55 7.81
CA LYS A 32 -11.51 -13.17 6.99
C LYS A 32 -10.12 -12.89 7.59
N PRO A 33 -9.24 -13.89 7.69
CA PRO A 33 -7.95 -13.75 8.35
C PRO A 33 -6.89 -13.06 7.46
N CYS A 34 -5.72 -12.82 8.05
CA CYS A 34 -4.48 -12.44 7.36
C CYS A 34 -4.59 -11.12 6.57
N ASN A 35 -4.42 -11.12 5.24
CA ASN A 35 -4.49 -9.87 4.47
C ASN A 35 -5.85 -9.20 4.58
N TYR A 36 -6.93 -9.98 4.70
CA TYR A 36 -8.26 -9.40 4.88
C TYR A 36 -8.40 -8.70 6.23
N GLU A 37 -7.86 -9.30 7.28
CA GLU A 37 -7.83 -8.69 8.61
C GLU A 37 -6.95 -7.43 8.61
N LEU A 38 -5.76 -7.49 7.98
CA LEU A 38 -4.90 -6.32 7.81
C LEU A 38 -5.62 -5.20 7.08
N PHE A 39 -6.30 -5.51 5.96
CA PHE A 39 -7.08 -4.56 5.19
C PHE A 39 -8.17 -3.89 6.05
N VAL A 40 -8.91 -4.66 6.84
CA VAL A 40 -9.91 -4.12 7.77
C VAL A 40 -9.26 -3.18 8.79
N ARG A 41 -8.17 -3.61 9.43
CA ARG A 41 -7.45 -2.81 10.42
C ARG A 41 -6.92 -1.51 9.82
N GLN A 42 -6.34 -1.54 8.62
CA GLN A 42 -5.86 -0.34 7.91
C GLN A 42 -6.99 0.65 7.66
N ASN A 43 -8.13 0.19 7.12
CA ASN A 43 -9.27 1.08 6.87
C ASN A 43 -9.83 1.68 8.17
N LEU A 44 -9.94 0.88 9.25
CA LEU A 44 -10.40 1.39 10.55
C LEU A 44 -9.43 2.42 11.15
N ASN A 45 -8.12 2.19 11.00
CA ASN A 45 -7.10 3.15 11.41
C ASN A 45 -7.18 4.45 10.61
N MET A 46 -7.38 4.36 9.29
CA MET A 46 -7.53 5.53 8.42
C MET A 46 -8.79 6.34 8.77
N GLU A 47 -9.91 5.68 9.11
CA GLU A 47 -11.13 6.38 9.59
C GLU A 47 -10.86 7.18 10.86
N MET A 48 -10.18 6.58 11.84
CA MET A 48 -9.77 7.29 13.06
C MET A 48 -8.80 8.44 12.74
N ALA A 49 -7.85 8.20 11.84
CA ALA A 49 -6.88 9.22 11.44
C ALA A 49 -7.55 10.43 10.75
N ILE A 50 -8.65 10.24 10.00
CA ILE A 50 -9.43 11.36 9.45
C ILE A 50 -10.00 12.24 10.57
N VAL A 51 -10.59 11.62 11.61
CA VAL A 51 -11.14 12.36 12.76
C VAL A 51 -10.03 13.14 13.46
N MET A 52 -8.93 12.47 13.77
CA MET A 52 -7.78 13.11 14.43
C MET A 52 -7.18 14.24 13.60
N ALA A 53 -7.06 14.06 12.28
CA ALA A 53 -6.52 15.07 11.38
C ALA A 53 -7.43 16.30 11.32
N ARG A 54 -8.76 16.11 11.32
CA ARG A 54 -9.74 17.19 11.40
C ARG A 54 -9.63 17.96 12.71
N GLU A 55 -9.58 17.26 13.84
CA GLU A 55 -9.41 17.88 15.18
C GLU A 55 -8.09 18.65 15.30
N ALA A 56 -7.03 18.17 14.65
CA ALA A 56 -5.72 18.81 14.64
C ALA A 56 -5.59 19.94 13.60
N GLY A 57 -6.62 20.22 12.80
CA GLY A 57 -6.57 21.25 11.75
C GLY A 57 -5.59 20.93 10.61
N VAL A 58 -5.32 19.65 10.35
CA VAL A 58 -4.43 19.19 9.27
C VAL A 58 -5.16 19.28 7.94
N GLU A 59 -4.48 19.80 6.91
CA GLU A 59 -5.08 19.98 5.57
C GLU A 59 -5.07 18.70 4.72
N TRP A 60 -4.03 17.88 4.85
CA TRP A 60 -3.79 16.69 4.02
C TRP A 60 -3.52 15.44 4.86
N ILE A 61 -4.07 14.31 4.44
CA ILE A 61 -3.80 12.99 5.03
C ILE A 61 -3.27 12.02 3.98
N LEU A 62 -2.32 11.18 4.36
CA LEU A 62 -1.71 10.14 3.55
C LEU A 62 -1.50 8.89 4.41
N HIS A 63 -1.77 7.73 3.85
CA HIS A 63 -1.48 6.43 4.47
C HIS A 63 -0.28 5.79 3.76
N LEU A 64 0.72 5.38 4.54
CA LEU A 64 1.92 4.66 4.07
C LEU A 64 2.07 3.36 4.85
N ASP A 65 2.39 2.30 4.14
CA ASP A 65 2.79 1.03 4.74
C ASP A 65 4.23 1.09 5.26
N THR A 66 4.60 0.16 6.13
CA THR A 66 5.93 0.15 6.77
C THR A 66 7.08 -0.14 5.81
N ASP A 67 6.77 -0.64 4.62
CA ASP A 67 7.69 -0.93 3.52
C ASP A 67 7.57 0.12 2.39
N GLU A 68 7.04 1.31 2.68
CA GLU A 68 6.85 2.37 1.69
C GLU A 68 7.53 3.68 2.09
N LEU A 69 8.11 4.38 1.10
CA LEU A 69 8.73 5.69 1.27
C LEU A 69 8.21 6.68 0.24
N MET A 70 7.91 7.90 0.67
CA MET A 70 7.53 8.96 -0.26
C MET A 70 8.74 9.52 -1.01
N HIS A 71 8.62 9.60 -2.32
CA HIS A 71 9.59 10.19 -3.23
C HIS A 71 8.95 11.40 -3.93
N PRO A 72 9.00 12.61 -3.34
CA PRO A 72 8.39 13.81 -3.89
C PRO A 72 9.23 14.42 -5.04
N ALA A 73 9.70 13.59 -5.98
CA ALA A 73 10.39 14.07 -7.17
C ALA A 73 9.50 15.03 -7.99
N GLY A 74 10.15 15.97 -8.69
CA GLY A 74 9.50 17.10 -9.34
C GLY A 74 9.03 18.20 -8.40
N ALA A 75 8.96 17.98 -7.08
CA ALA A 75 8.62 19.02 -6.12
C ALA A 75 9.79 19.97 -5.86
N ARG A 76 9.48 21.25 -5.70
CA ARG A 76 10.45 22.25 -5.24
C ARG A 76 11.04 21.83 -3.89
N GLU A 77 12.36 21.93 -3.79
CA GLU A 77 13.14 21.56 -2.58
C GLU A 77 12.92 20.11 -2.12
N TYR A 78 12.45 19.22 -3.01
CA TYR A 78 12.15 17.83 -2.68
C TYR A 78 11.20 17.69 -1.48
N SER A 79 10.20 18.58 -1.43
CA SER A 79 9.31 18.74 -0.28
C SER A 79 7.89 18.29 -0.59
N LEU A 80 7.44 17.22 0.08
CA LEU A 80 6.05 16.78 0.00
C LEU A 80 5.07 17.87 0.46
N ARG A 81 5.48 18.69 1.44
CA ARG A 81 4.68 19.82 1.92
C ARG A 81 4.47 20.85 0.82
N GLN A 82 5.53 21.25 0.12
CA GLN A 82 5.44 22.21 -0.98
C GLN A 82 4.54 21.65 -2.10
N LEU A 83 4.80 20.40 -2.52
CA LEU A 83 3.99 19.71 -3.54
C LEU A 83 2.49 19.77 -3.21
N LEU A 84 2.10 19.39 -1.99
CA LEU A 84 0.70 19.37 -1.60
C LEU A 84 0.10 20.77 -1.41
N SER A 85 0.90 21.75 -0.99
CA SER A 85 0.43 23.14 -0.83
C SER A 85 0.20 23.86 -2.16
N GLU A 86 0.91 23.46 -3.21
CA GLU A 86 0.78 24.01 -4.57
C GLU A 86 -0.40 23.41 -5.35
N MET A 87 -1.07 22.38 -4.80
CA MET A 87 -2.22 21.77 -5.45
C MET A 87 -3.40 22.74 -5.50
N PRO A 88 -4.10 22.86 -6.65
CA PRO A 88 -5.31 23.66 -6.76
C PRO A 88 -6.37 23.31 -5.70
N GLU A 89 -7.17 24.29 -5.29
CA GLU A 89 -8.22 24.10 -4.27
C GLU A 89 -9.27 23.06 -4.68
N ASN A 90 -9.54 22.93 -5.98
CA ASN A 90 -10.50 21.95 -6.51
C ASN A 90 -9.96 20.51 -6.54
N VAL A 91 -8.67 20.28 -6.25
CA VAL A 91 -8.09 18.93 -6.16
C VAL A 91 -8.34 18.35 -4.78
N ASP A 92 -9.08 17.25 -4.72
CA ASP A 92 -9.41 16.54 -3.48
C ASP A 92 -8.36 15.50 -3.10
N THR A 93 -7.78 14.82 -4.10
CA THR A 93 -6.81 13.74 -3.90
C THR A 93 -5.61 13.86 -4.83
N VAL A 94 -4.43 13.52 -4.33
CA VAL A 94 -3.17 13.51 -5.09
C VAL A 94 -2.63 12.08 -5.13
N VAL A 95 -2.55 11.48 -6.33
CA VAL A 95 -2.05 10.11 -6.52
C VAL A 95 -0.57 10.11 -6.86
N PHE A 96 0.17 9.31 -6.11
CA PHE A 96 1.57 8.98 -6.31
C PHE A 96 1.68 7.54 -6.83
N PRO A 97 2.08 7.34 -8.09
CA PRO A 97 2.30 6.01 -8.65
C PRO A 97 3.38 5.22 -7.86
N SER A 98 3.26 3.89 -7.84
CA SER A 98 4.23 3.02 -7.15
C SER A 98 5.45 2.74 -8.01
N TYR A 99 6.63 2.80 -7.40
CA TYR A 99 7.86 2.21 -7.92
C TYR A 99 8.21 1.00 -7.05
N GLU A 100 8.28 -0.18 -7.63
CA GLU A 100 8.50 -1.44 -6.89
C GLU A 100 10.00 -1.78 -6.87
N SER A 101 10.54 -2.08 -5.68
CA SER A 101 11.94 -2.48 -5.54
C SER A 101 12.26 -3.73 -6.35
N SER A 102 13.47 -3.79 -6.90
CA SER A 102 14.02 -5.01 -7.49
C SER A 102 15.11 -5.56 -6.57
N VAL A 103 15.11 -6.87 -6.34
CA VAL A 103 16.13 -7.53 -5.51
C VAL A 103 17.45 -7.58 -6.27
N GLU A 104 18.44 -6.84 -5.81
CA GLU A 104 19.79 -6.81 -6.40
C GLU A 104 20.77 -7.72 -5.64
N ARG A 105 20.55 -7.91 -4.34
CA ARG A 105 21.37 -8.68 -3.40
C ARG A 105 20.51 -9.13 -2.21
N ASP A 106 20.90 -10.19 -1.52
CA ASP A 106 20.10 -10.74 -0.41
C ASP A 106 20.55 -10.27 0.99
N ASP A 107 21.79 -9.82 1.12
CA ASP A 107 22.40 -9.41 2.39
C ASP A 107 21.98 -7.99 2.85
N ILE A 108 20.83 -7.50 2.40
CA ILE A 108 20.26 -6.18 2.72
C ILE A 108 19.84 -6.12 4.20
N GLN A 109 20.39 -5.13 4.92
CA GLN A 109 20.05 -4.87 6.32
C GLN A 109 19.01 -3.75 6.42
N ASP A 110 19.21 -2.65 5.72
CA ASP A 110 18.29 -1.52 5.67
C ASP A 110 17.82 -1.25 4.23
N PRO A 111 16.61 -1.74 3.87
CA PRO A 111 16.08 -1.53 2.52
C PRO A 111 16.02 -0.05 2.12
N PHE A 112 15.70 0.86 3.04
CA PHE A 112 15.54 2.29 2.71
C PHE A 112 16.88 2.99 2.40
N ALA A 113 17.99 2.44 2.88
CA ALA A 113 19.33 2.96 2.62
C ALA A 113 20.05 2.24 1.47
N GLU A 114 19.79 0.95 1.29
CA GLU A 114 20.59 0.09 0.41
C GLU A 114 19.93 -0.22 -0.93
N VAL A 115 18.59 -0.24 -1.01
CA VAL A 115 17.89 -0.54 -2.27
C VAL A 115 17.81 0.71 -3.12
N SER A 116 18.35 0.63 -4.34
CA SER A 116 18.38 1.75 -5.29
C SER A 116 17.70 1.46 -6.62
N MET A 117 17.53 0.18 -6.96
CA MET A 117 16.87 -0.22 -8.20
C MET A 117 15.37 -0.41 -8.00
N PHE A 118 14.60 0.32 -8.82
CA PHE A 118 13.15 0.23 -8.83
C PHE A 118 12.60 0.09 -10.24
N LYS A 119 11.59 -0.77 -10.36
CA LYS A 119 10.73 -0.84 -11.52
C LYS A 119 9.72 0.31 -11.43
N LYS A 120 9.75 1.23 -12.39
CA LYS A 120 8.83 2.39 -12.41
C LYS A 120 7.43 2.02 -12.85
N ASN A 121 6.43 2.74 -12.34
CA ASN A 121 5.06 2.64 -12.81
C ASN A 121 4.97 2.97 -14.30
N TYR A 122 4.12 2.26 -15.04
CA TYR A 122 3.91 2.50 -16.47
C TYR A 122 3.41 3.93 -16.75
N ASP A 123 2.72 4.57 -15.79
CA ASP A 123 2.30 5.97 -15.89
C ASP A 123 3.47 6.94 -16.07
N HIS A 124 4.68 6.57 -15.61
CA HIS A 124 5.90 7.37 -15.67
C HIS A 124 6.90 6.84 -16.71
N LEU A 125 6.45 5.94 -17.59
CA LEU A 125 7.24 5.39 -18.68
C LEU A 125 6.70 5.86 -20.03
N THR A 126 7.60 6.06 -20.98
CA THR A 126 7.16 6.22 -22.37
C THR A 126 6.56 4.92 -22.88
N LYS A 127 5.58 5.00 -23.79
CA LYS A 127 5.02 3.80 -24.43
C LYS A 127 6.11 2.94 -25.09
N ALA A 128 7.09 3.58 -25.73
CA ALA A 128 8.20 2.88 -26.40
C ALA A 128 9.04 2.08 -25.40
N THR A 129 9.41 2.70 -24.26
CA THR A 129 10.15 2.00 -23.19
C THR A 129 9.33 0.86 -22.60
N TYR A 130 8.06 1.12 -22.26
CA TYR A 130 7.20 0.12 -21.64
C TYR A 130 7.01 -1.10 -22.54
N TYR A 131 6.59 -0.92 -23.79
CA TYR A 131 6.35 -2.04 -24.70
C TYR A 131 7.64 -2.70 -25.16
N GLY A 132 8.69 -1.92 -25.42
CA GLY A 132 9.98 -2.44 -25.89
C GLY A 132 10.72 -3.28 -24.86
N MET A 133 10.45 -3.08 -23.56
CA MET A 133 11.08 -3.83 -22.47
C MET A 133 10.09 -4.73 -21.72
N TYR A 134 8.83 -4.84 -22.17
CA TYR A 134 7.77 -5.49 -21.39
C TYR A 134 8.11 -6.95 -21.09
N GLU A 135 8.45 -7.74 -22.11
CA GLU A 135 8.74 -9.17 -21.98
C GLU A 135 9.89 -9.42 -20.99
N ASP A 136 11.00 -8.70 -21.15
CA ASP A 136 12.17 -8.78 -20.26
C ASP A 136 11.85 -8.33 -18.84
N SER A 137 10.98 -7.33 -18.69
CA SER A 137 10.62 -6.76 -17.40
C SER A 137 9.70 -7.68 -16.61
N VAL A 138 8.79 -8.41 -17.27
CA VAL A 138 7.82 -9.27 -16.57
C VAL A 138 8.33 -10.69 -16.36
N ARG A 139 9.28 -11.19 -17.17
CA ARG A 139 9.87 -12.54 -17.03
C ARG A 139 8.82 -13.65 -16.83
N GLY A 140 7.71 -13.57 -17.57
CA GLY A 140 6.61 -14.53 -17.46
C GLY A 140 5.60 -14.26 -16.33
N ASN A 141 5.81 -13.25 -15.49
CA ASN A 141 4.77 -12.75 -14.58
C ASN A 141 3.62 -12.15 -15.41
N PRO A 142 2.37 -12.62 -15.23
CA PRO A 142 1.23 -12.03 -15.94
C PRO A 142 0.98 -10.56 -15.56
N ASN A 143 1.52 -10.10 -14.43
CA ASN A 143 1.46 -8.72 -13.97
C ASN A 143 2.80 -8.01 -14.17
N TYR A 144 2.76 -6.70 -14.44
CA TYR A 144 3.97 -5.89 -14.55
C TYR A 144 4.71 -5.79 -13.21
N PHE A 145 4.01 -5.62 -12.10
CA PHE A 145 4.60 -5.67 -10.75
C PHE A 145 4.35 -7.04 -10.11
N MET A 146 5.16 -7.41 -9.12
CA MET A 146 4.91 -8.58 -8.28
C MET A 146 3.67 -8.37 -7.41
N THR A 147 3.53 -7.19 -6.83
CA THR A 147 2.41 -6.86 -5.94
C THR A 147 1.33 -6.05 -6.64
N TYR A 148 1.26 -4.73 -6.43
CA TYR A 148 0.21 -3.87 -6.96
C TYR A 148 0.77 -2.61 -7.64
N ALA A 149 0.08 -2.18 -8.70
CA ALA A 149 0.40 -0.95 -9.43
C ALA A 149 -0.32 0.30 -8.87
N ASN A 150 -1.09 0.14 -7.81
CA ASN A 150 -2.02 1.16 -7.34
C ASN A 150 -1.31 2.42 -6.82
N GLY A 151 -0.07 2.32 -6.30
CA GLY A 151 0.56 3.43 -5.59
C GLY A 151 -0.21 3.86 -4.35
N LYS A 152 -0.03 5.12 -3.94
CA LYS A 152 -0.72 5.74 -2.80
C LYS A 152 -1.34 7.06 -3.18
N SER A 153 -2.25 7.57 -2.35
CA SER A 153 -2.73 8.93 -2.50
C SER A 153 -2.83 9.68 -1.19
N ALA A 154 -2.57 10.98 -1.27
CA ALA A 154 -2.96 11.93 -0.25
C ALA A 154 -4.39 12.43 -0.53
N ALA A 155 -5.12 12.83 0.51
CA ALA A 155 -6.43 13.46 0.38
C ALA A 155 -6.52 14.71 1.26
N ARG A 156 -7.26 15.71 0.79
CA ARG A 156 -7.63 16.85 1.63
C ARG A 156 -8.59 16.39 2.72
N ILE A 157 -8.36 16.85 3.94
CA ILE A 157 -9.31 16.69 5.03
C ILE A 157 -10.54 17.55 4.75
N GLN A 158 -11.68 16.88 4.60
CA GLN A 158 -12.96 17.51 4.30
C GLN A 158 -14.11 16.66 4.84
N ASP A 159 -15.32 17.21 4.84
CA ASP A 159 -16.51 16.47 5.27
C ASP A 159 -16.77 15.26 4.39
N HIS A 160 -17.26 14.19 5.01
CA HIS A 160 -17.60 12.93 4.36
C HIS A 160 -16.42 12.20 3.67
N LEU A 161 -15.16 12.59 3.94
CA LEU A 161 -13.99 11.82 3.56
C LEU A 161 -14.04 10.42 4.22
N ARG A 162 -13.64 9.40 3.48
CA ARG A 162 -13.48 8.02 3.94
C ARG A 162 -12.34 7.29 3.22
N PRO A 163 -11.82 6.21 3.80
CA PRO A 163 -10.89 5.31 3.12
C PRO A 163 -11.55 4.57 1.94
N ASN A 164 -10.73 4.18 0.97
CA ASN A 164 -11.11 3.27 -0.11
C ASN A 164 -10.03 2.20 -0.28
N GLY A 165 -9.84 1.40 0.78
CA GLY A 165 -8.65 0.59 0.94
C GLY A 165 -7.43 1.42 1.34
N ALA A 166 -6.30 0.74 1.57
CA ALA A 166 -5.06 1.35 2.05
C ALA A 166 -4.35 2.27 1.01
N HIS A 167 -4.86 2.36 -0.20
CA HIS A 167 -4.20 3.04 -1.33
C HIS A 167 -4.92 4.30 -1.81
N ARG A 168 -6.20 4.46 -1.47
CA ARG A 168 -7.08 5.50 -2.01
C ARG A 168 -8.07 6.02 -0.99
N TRP A 169 -8.69 7.14 -1.35
CA TRP A 169 -9.74 7.80 -0.57
C TRP A 169 -11.02 7.92 -1.39
N ARG A 170 -12.15 8.03 -0.71
CA ARG A 170 -13.47 8.30 -1.30
C ARG A 170 -14.17 9.40 -0.49
N ASN A 171 -15.26 9.90 -1.05
CA ASN A 171 -16.20 10.77 -0.35
C ASN A 171 -17.62 10.22 -0.55
N TYR A 172 -18.47 10.29 0.48
CA TYR A 172 -19.85 9.81 0.38
C TYR A 172 -20.78 10.72 -0.43
N MET A 173 -20.47 12.01 -0.49
CA MET A 173 -21.35 13.03 -1.06
C MET A 173 -20.94 13.47 -2.47
N LYS A 174 -19.69 13.21 -2.87
CA LYS A 174 -19.16 13.56 -4.18
C LYS A 174 -18.10 12.58 -4.66
N THR A 175 -17.85 12.58 -5.97
CA THR A 175 -16.64 11.97 -6.54
C THR A 175 -15.46 12.91 -6.30
N PRO A 176 -14.39 12.47 -5.60
CA PRO A 176 -13.20 13.30 -5.41
C PRO A 176 -12.53 13.66 -6.73
N THR A 177 -12.11 14.92 -6.88
CA THR A 177 -11.26 15.34 -8.00
C THR A 177 -9.82 14.88 -7.75
N GLU A 178 -9.33 13.98 -8.60
CA GLU A 178 -8.02 13.36 -8.44
C GLU A 178 -6.98 13.97 -9.39
N ARG A 179 -5.79 14.28 -8.87
CA ARG A 179 -4.60 14.65 -9.65
C ARG A 179 -3.51 13.61 -9.45
N LYS A 180 -3.07 12.96 -10.52
CA LYS A 180 -1.86 12.13 -10.52
C LYS A 180 -0.63 13.02 -10.72
N VAL A 181 0.40 12.84 -9.90
CA VAL A 181 1.69 13.53 -10.08
C VAL A 181 2.49 12.88 -11.21
N GLU A 182 3.37 13.65 -11.85
CA GLU A 182 4.10 13.23 -13.06
C GLU A 182 5.50 12.66 -12.75
N GLU A 183 6.09 13.09 -11.64
CA GLU A 183 7.44 12.66 -11.23
C GLU A 183 7.45 12.02 -9.83
N GLY A 184 6.64 12.56 -8.91
CA GLY A 184 6.55 12.06 -7.55
C GLY A 184 5.99 10.65 -7.49
N ALA A 185 6.51 9.82 -6.59
CA ALA A 185 6.13 8.42 -6.46
C ALA A 185 6.08 7.98 -5.00
N VAL A 186 5.52 6.80 -4.78
CA VAL A 186 5.76 6.00 -3.57
C VAL A 186 6.73 4.89 -3.94
N LEU A 187 7.86 4.83 -3.25
CA LEU A 187 8.81 3.73 -3.37
C LEU A 187 8.31 2.60 -2.49
N HIS A 188 8.07 1.44 -3.09
CA HIS A 188 7.56 0.26 -2.41
C HIS A 188 8.67 -0.79 -2.33
N TYR A 189 9.18 -1.01 -1.12
CA TYR A 189 10.28 -1.93 -0.81
C TYR A 189 9.74 -3.34 -0.56
N THR A 190 8.78 -3.76 -1.37
CA THR A 190 8.15 -5.07 -1.22
C THR A 190 9.09 -6.17 -1.67
N TYR A 191 9.23 -7.19 -0.82
CA TYR A 191 10.15 -8.31 -1.05
C TYR A 191 11.55 -7.82 -1.46
N ALA A 192 12.09 -6.85 -0.72
CA ALA A 192 13.38 -6.24 -0.99
C ALA A 192 14.54 -7.24 -0.82
N LYS A 193 14.34 -8.30 -0.02
CA LYS A 193 15.25 -9.42 0.16
C LYS A 193 14.52 -10.74 0.24
N PHE A 194 15.22 -11.84 0.03
CA PHE A 194 14.63 -13.16 -0.03
C PHE A 194 13.95 -13.56 1.29
N SER A 195 14.58 -13.23 2.41
CA SER A 195 14.03 -13.47 3.75
C SER A 195 12.68 -12.75 4.02
N ASP A 196 12.27 -11.79 3.19
CA ASP A 196 10.94 -11.18 3.29
C ASP A 196 9.81 -12.17 2.99
N MET A 197 10.06 -13.17 2.15
CA MET A 197 9.10 -14.25 1.88
C MET A 197 8.77 -15.02 3.16
N THR A 198 9.81 -15.43 3.88
CA THR A 198 9.68 -16.15 5.15
C THR A 198 9.07 -15.26 6.24
N SER A 199 9.54 -14.01 6.35
CA SER A 199 9.03 -13.10 7.39
C SER A 199 7.56 -12.72 7.19
N ARG A 200 7.08 -12.65 5.94
CA ARG A 200 5.67 -12.39 5.62
C ARG A 200 4.80 -13.62 5.84
N ARG A 201 5.30 -14.83 5.54
CA ARG A 201 4.63 -16.09 5.88
C ARG A 201 4.26 -16.16 7.36
N ASP A 202 5.20 -15.84 8.23
CA ASP A 202 5.02 -15.98 9.68
C ASP A 202 3.97 -15.02 10.28
N ARG A 203 3.46 -14.06 9.49
CA ARG A 203 2.38 -13.15 9.88
C ARG A 203 0.98 -13.77 9.75
N CYS A 204 0.86 -14.96 9.15
CA CYS A 204 -0.41 -15.55 8.79
C CYS A 204 -0.48 -17.04 9.12
N GLY A 205 -1.47 -17.45 9.94
CA GLY A 205 -1.73 -18.85 10.29
C GLY A 205 -2.58 -19.62 9.28
N CYS A 206 -2.55 -19.25 7.99
CA CYS A 206 -3.37 -19.91 6.97
C CYS A 206 -2.81 -21.28 6.61
N LYS A 207 -3.66 -22.23 6.22
CA LYS A 207 -3.18 -23.51 5.68
C LYS A 207 -2.60 -23.29 4.27
N PRO A 208 -1.39 -23.77 3.95
CA PRO A 208 -0.73 -23.50 2.67
C PRO A 208 -1.27 -24.41 1.55
N THR A 209 -2.56 -24.30 1.24
CA THR A 209 -3.18 -24.98 0.10
C THR A 209 -3.84 -23.97 -0.82
N LYS A 210 -3.86 -24.23 -2.14
CA LYS A 210 -4.53 -23.38 -3.14
C LYS A 210 -6.00 -23.04 -2.81
N LYS A 211 -6.68 -23.90 -2.03
CA LYS A 211 -8.07 -23.68 -1.61
C LYS A 211 -8.15 -22.74 -0.40
N ASP A 212 -7.30 -22.94 0.59
CA ASP A 212 -7.36 -22.23 1.87
C ASP A 212 -6.79 -20.80 1.75
N VAL A 213 -5.70 -20.61 1.00
CA VAL A 213 -5.08 -19.28 0.82
C VAL A 213 -6.01 -18.26 0.15
N LYS A 214 -6.98 -18.70 -0.66
CA LYS A 214 -8.02 -17.81 -1.23
C LYS A 214 -8.89 -17.14 -0.17
N ARG A 215 -8.96 -17.70 1.04
CA ARG A 215 -9.70 -17.13 2.18
C ARG A 215 -8.85 -16.16 2.99
N CYS A 216 -7.53 -16.16 2.79
CA CYS A 216 -6.54 -15.43 3.60
C CYS A 216 -5.89 -14.27 2.84
N PHE A 217 -5.72 -14.39 1.52
CA PHE A 217 -4.97 -13.46 0.69
C PHE A 217 -5.80 -12.94 -0.49
N MET A 218 -5.70 -11.63 -0.75
CA MET A 218 -6.43 -10.96 -1.84
C MET A 218 -5.75 -11.20 -3.20
N LEU A 219 -4.43 -11.02 -3.25
CA LEU A 219 -3.64 -11.13 -4.47
C LEU A 219 -3.23 -12.57 -4.75
N GLU A 220 -3.04 -12.89 -6.02
CA GLU A 220 -2.54 -14.20 -6.43
C GLU A 220 -1.08 -14.39 -6.04
N PHE A 221 -0.25 -13.38 -6.27
CA PHE A 221 1.16 -13.41 -5.86
C PHE A 221 1.33 -13.71 -4.37
N ASP A 222 0.60 -13.04 -3.47
CA ASP A 222 0.71 -13.30 -2.03
C ASP A 222 0.27 -14.72 -1.64
N ARG A 223 -0.64 -15.35 -2.41
CA ARG A 223 -1.04 -16.75 -2.19
C ARG A 223 0.09 -17.69 -2.55
N ASP A 224 0.69 -17.49 -3.73
CA ASP A 224 1.76 -18.33 -4.22
C ASP A 224 3.02 -18.15 -3.37
N ALA A 225 3.35 -16.91 -3.02
CA ALA A 225 4.44 -16.56 -2.11
C ALA A 225 4.26 -17.21 -0.73
N PHE A 226 3.05 -17.20 -0.18
CA PHE A 226 2.77 -17.87 1.09
C PHE A 226 2.93 -19.40 0.99
N ILE A 227 2.46 -20.02 -0.10
CA ILE A 227 2.56 -21.47 -0.30
C ILE A 227 4.04 -21.87 -0.43
N ILE A 228 4.79 -21.25 -1.35
CA ILE A 228 6.20 -21.61 -1.57
C ILE A 228 7.01 -21.44 -0.29
N ALA A 229 6.84 -20.33 0.43
CA ALA A 229 7.53 -20.09 1.69
C ALA A 229 7.15 -21.07 2.81
N SER A 230 5.97 -21.69 2.73
CA SER A 230 5.47 -22.64 3.75
C SER A 230 5.80 -24.09 3.46
N THR A 231 6.01 -24.47 2.20
CA THR A 231 6.08 -25.88 1.80
C THR A 231 7.37 -26.26 1.11
N ALA A 232 8.09 -25.30 0.53
CA ALA A 232 9.28 -25.56 -0.25
C ALA A 232 10.55 -25.48 0.62
N THR A 233 11.62 -26.09 0.12
CA THR A 233 12.98 -25.88 0.61
C THR A 233 13.47 -24.47 0.27
N GLU A 234 14.57 -24.04 0.89
CA GLU A 234 15.18 -22.75 0.59
C GLU A 234 15.61 -22.62 -0.87
N GLU A 235 16.20 -23.69 -1.44
CA GLU A 235 16.61 -23.75 -2.84
C GLU A 235 15.42 -23.66 -3.80
N GLU A 236 14.34 -24.40 -3.53
CA GLU A 236 13.11 -24.32 -4.33
C GLU A 236 12.45 -22.95 -4.25
N MET A 237 12.47 -22.31 -3.08
CA MET A 237 11.95 -20.96 -2.89
C MET A 237 12.81 -19.92 -3.61
N LEU A 238 14.15 -20.08 -3.66
CA LEU A 238 15.06 -19.20 -4.39
C LEU A 238 14.87 -19.27 -5.91
N ASN A 239 14.50 -20.44 -6.42
CA ASN A 239 14.27 -20.65 -7.85
C ASN A 239 12.89 -20.19 -8.35
N TRP A 240 11.93 -20.01 -7.44
CA TRP A 240 10.57 -19.56 -7.74
C TRP A 240 10.53 -18.03 -7.91
#